data_AF-A0A838XEM2-F1
#
_entry.id   AF-A0A838XEM2-F1
#
_cell.length_a   1.000
_cell.length_b   1.000
_cell.length_c   1.000
_cell.angle_alpha   90.00
_cell.angle_beta   90.00
_cell.angle_gamma   90.00
#
_symmetry.space_group_name_H-M   'P 1'
#
loop_
_entity.id
_entity.type
_entity.pdbx_description
1 polymer ?
#
loop_
_entity_poly.entity_id
_entity_poly.type
_entity_poly.pdbx_seq_one_letter_code
_entity_poly.pdbx_strand_id
1 'polypeptide(L)'
;MRDVVGRVLSVEADGLRIERRDGDLAFVPTGTVLAMRVVPDRPVRTRRATAVTPEDLTRITSRGWPAVESASLGEWELRASGGFTGRANSAAVHGDPGVDDPFAAVVDFYATRGLRPLVQVVEDSPWHRRFVDAGWTGVVDQPPGAILQVADLRSAPETDPEAVVSDHATDAWLGLYGRVRDPAAARAVMEGPATVGFVSIGEVAIGRVVVTGEWAGLAAVEVDPAHRRRGLARRVVETSLAWAVAHGADKAYLQTMRDNAPALALYEPYGFTTHHAYRYLTPG
;
A
#
# COMPACT_ATOMS: atom_id res chain seq x y z
N MET A 1 3.00 25.93 17.10
CA MET A 1 4.21 25.10 17.26
C MET A 1 3.77 23.64 17.24
N ARG A 2 4.28 22.82 16.32
CA ARG A 2 3.82 21.43 16.16
C ARG A 2 5.01 20.50 16.33
N ASP A 3 4.90 19.56 17.27
CA ASP A 3 5.90 18.52 17.44
C ASP A 3 5.87 17.58 16.23
N VAL A 4 7.05 17.24 15.71
CA VAL A 4 7.22 16.24 14.66
C VAL A 4 7.95 15.05 15.26
N VAL A 5 7.30 13.88 15.21
CA VAL A 5 7.85 12.63 15.72
C VAL A 5 7.94 11.64 14.57
N GLY A 6 9.12 11.08 14.36
CA GLY A 6 9.38 10.11 13.31
C GLY A 6 10.85 9.71 13.25
N ARG A 7 11.19 8.87 12.29
CA ARG A 7 12.56 8.43 12.00
C ARG A 7 13.27 9.51 11.19
N VAL A 8 14.40 10.01 11.68
CA VAL A 8 15.23 10.96 10.93
C VAL A 8 15.89 10.20 9.79
N LEU A 9 15.58 10.58 8.55
CA LEU A 9 16.14 9.99 7.33
C LEU A 9 17.44 10.67 6.92
N SER A 10 17.48 12.00 6.97
CA SER A 10 18.67 12.80 6.68
C SER A 10 18.70 14.06 7.55
N VAL A 11 19.93 14.52 7.80
CA VAL A 11 20.21 15.82 8.41
C VAL A 11 20.96 16.63 7.36
N GLU A 12 20.30 17.66 6.85
CA GLU A 12 20.83 18.56 5.81
C GLU A 12 21.06 19.95 6.43
N ALA A 13 21.79 20.83 5.74
CA ALA A 13 22.13 22.15 6.27
C ALA A 13 20.88 23.01 6.53
N ASP A 14 19.85 22.87 5.71
CA ASP A 14 18.61 23.63 5.74
C ASP A 14 17.50 22.97 6.56
N GLY A 15 17.59 21.66 6.87
CA GLY A 15 16.63 21.00 7.74
C GLY A 15 16.79 19.50 7.91
N LEU A 16 15.81 18.92 8.61
CA LEU A 16 15.68 17.49 8.88
C LEU A 16 14.61 16.88 7.98
N ARG A 17 14.92 15.76 7.33
CA ARG A 17 13.90 14.91 6.69
C ARG A 17 13.49 13.81 7.67
N ILE A 18 12.19 13.72 7.95
CA ILE A 18 11.63 12.81 8.96
C ILE A 18 10.54 11.96 8.32
N GLU A 19 10.63 10.64 8.47
CA GLU A 19 9.56 9.70 8.13
C GLU A 19 8.66 9.49 9.35
N ARG A 20 7.36 9.79 9.21
CA ARG A 20 6.35 9.60 10.25
C ARG A 20 5.89 8.15 10.31
N ARG A 21 5.11 7.81 11.35
CA ARG A 21 4.59 6.45 11.59
C ARG A 21 3.73 5.89 10.45
N ASP A 22 3.05 6.74 9.72
CA ASP A 22 2.24 6.37 8.55
C ASP A 22 3.05 6.34 7.24
N GLY A 23 4.36 6.58 7.30
CA GLY A 23 5.25 6.70 6.15
C GLY A 23 5.25 8.08 5.48
N ASP A 24 4.51 9.06 6.02
CA ASP A 24 4.53 10.43 5.52
C ASP A 24 5.91 11.08 5.72
N LEU A 25 6.38 11.84 4.72
CA LEU A 25 7.64 12.55 4.82
C LEU A 25 7.39 13.99 5.28
N ALA A 26 8.05 14.39 6.35
CA ALA A 26 8.06 15.75 6.86
C ALA A 26 9.44 16.38 6.71
N PHE A 27 9.47 17.64 6.32
CA PHE A 27 10.67 18.47 6.38
C PHE A 27 10.54 19.45 7.56
N VAL A 28 11.56 19.51 8.40
CA VAL A 28 11.63 20.46 9.53
C VAL A 28 12.83 21.38 9.32
N PRO A 29 12.62 22.67 8.99
CA PRO A 29 13.72 23.60 8.76
C PRO A 29 14.59 23.77 10.02
N THR A 30 15.91 23.82 9.87
CA THR A 30 16.87 23.88 11.00
C THR A 30 16.55 25.04 11.96
N GLY A 31 16.18 26.21 11.43
CA GLY A 31 15.84 27.39 12.24
C GLY A 31 14.56 27.29 13.06
N THR A 32 13.76 26.23 12.88
CA THR A 32 12.51 25.99 13.62
C THR A 32 12.65 24.95 14.73
N VAL A 33 13.79 24.25 14.79
CA VAL A 33 14.05 23.19 15.78
C VAL A 33 14.45 23.84 17.10
N LEU A 34 13.53 23.90 18.07
CA LEU A 34 13.86 24.40 19.42
C LEU A 34 14.55 23.34 20.30
N ALA A 35 14.25 22.06 20.08
CA ALA A 35 14.86 20.94 20.78
C ALA A 35 14.69 19.66 19.96
N MET A 36 15.70 18.78 20.02
CA MET A 36 15.63 17.42 19.48
C MET A 36 16.06 16.44 20.56
N ARG A 37 15.30 15.36 20.74
CA ARG A 37 15.67 14.26 21.63
C ARG A 37 15.41 12.94 20.95
N VAL A 38 16.30 11.98 21.17
CA VAL A 38 16.03 10.58 20.82
C VAL A 38 14.94 10.09 21.77
N VAL A 39 13.86 9.59 21.18
CA VAL A 39 12.79 8.93 21.95
C VAL A 39 13.14 7.44 21.99
N PRO A 40 13.05 6.76 23.15
CA PRO A 40 13.31 5.32 23.23
C PRO A 40 12.45 4.53 22.23
N ASP A 41 12.95 3.38 21.78
CA ASP A 41 12.16 2.43 21.00
C ASP A 41 10.97 1.91 21.83
N ARG A 42 9.86 2.62 21.64
CA ARG A 42 8.44 2.38 21.98
C ARG A 42 8.01 2.07 23.44
N PRO A 43 6.99 2.79 23.94
CA PRO A 43 6.02 2.25 24.91
C PRO A 43 5.05 1.25 24.24
N VAL A 44 4.68 0.20 24.99
CA VAL A 44 3.89 -1.00 24.62
C VAL A 44 2.47 -0.75 24.09
N ARG A 45 1.92 0.47 24.17
CA ARG A 45 0.56 0.79 23.68
C ARG A 45 0.60 1.46 22.31
N THR A 46 0.88 0.67 21.29
CA THR A 46 0.64 1.06 19.91
C THR A 46 -0.87 1.02 19.63
N ARG A 47 -1.38 2.00 18.87
CA ARG A 47 -2.77 1.98 18.38
C ARG A 47 -2.90 0.69 17.57
N ARG A 48 -3.89 -0.16 17.86
CA ARG A 48 -4.10 -1.41 17.08
C ARG A 48 -4.32 -1.09 15.61
N ALA A 49 -3.90 -1.99 14.72
CA ALA A 49 -4.11 -1.85 13.29
C ALA A 49 -5.59 -1.63 12.92
N THR A 50 -6.49 -2.31 13.62
CA THR A 50 -7.96 -2.18 13.45
C THR A 50 -8.55 -0.86 13.95
N ALA A 51 -7.79 -0.08 14.72
CA ALA A 51 -8.26 1.20 15.23
C ALA A 51 -7.92 2.37 14.30
N VAL A 52 -7.14 2.15 13.22
CA VAL A 52 -6.82 3.19 12.23
C VAL A 52 -8.03 3.45 11.34
N THR A 53 -8.23 4.68 10.87
CA THR A 53 -9.42 4.98 10.06
C THR A 53 -9.26 4.42 8.65
N PRO A 54 -10.35 4.16 7.91
CA PRO A 54 -10.26 3.80 6.50
C PRO A 54 -9.51 4.84 5.65
N GLU A 55 -9.66 6.13 5.96
CA GLU A 55 -8.99 7.23 5.26
C GLU A 55 -7.46 7.19 5.48
N ASP A 56 -7.02 7.07 6.73
CA ASP A 56 -5.59 6.92 7.07
C ASP A 56 -4.99 5.67 6.40
N LEU A 57 -5.70 4.54 6.44
CA LEU A 57 -5.26 3.31 5.79
C LEU A 57 -5.21 3.43 4.26
N THR A 58 -6.12 4.19 3.66
CA THR A 58 -6.08 4.44 2.21
C THR A 58 -4.78 5.19 1.85
N ARG A 59 -4.39 6.22 2.62
CA ARG A 59 -3.09 6.91 2.45
C ARG A 59 -1.91 5.97 2.62
N ILE A 60 -1.89 5.19 3.70
CA ILE A 60 -0.82 4.23 4.01
C ILE A 60 -0.66 3.22 2.88
N THR A 61 -1.77 2.63 2.40
CA THR A 61 -1.71 1.64 1.33
C THR A 61 -1.31 2.23 -0.02
N SER A 62 -1.62 3.50 -0.26
CA SER A 62 -1.16 4.24 -1.45
C SER A 62 0.36 4.39 -1.46
N ARG A 63 0.96 4.77 -0.32
CA ARG A 63 2.44 4.87 -0.19
C ARG A 63 3.16 3.54 -0.43
N GLY A 64 2.55 2.42 -0.05
CA GLY A 64 3.14 1.09 -0.30
C GLY A 64 2.95 0.56 -1.72
N TRP A 65 2.13 1.22 -2.54
CA TRP A 65 1.93 0.94 -3.96
C TRP A 65 1.82 2.26 -4.75
N PRO A 66 2.91 3.04 -4.81
CA PRO A 66 2.88 4.42 -5.26
C PRO A 66 2.59 4.51 -6.76
N ALA A 67 1.99 5.62 -7.17
CA ALA A 67 1.87 5.95 -8.58
C ALA A 67 3.16 6.58 -9.11
N VAL A 68 3.41 6.43 -10.42
CA VAL A 68 4.55 7.06 -11.10
C VAL A 68 4.35 8.57 -11.15
N GLU A 69 3.10 8.99 -11.35
CA GLU A 69 2.68 10.36 -11.26
C GLU A 69 1.53 10.48 -10.26
N SER A 70 1.61 11.47 -9.37
CA SER A 70 0.56 11.78 -8.41
C SER A 70 0.30 13.28 -8.36
N ALA A 71 -0.95 13.67 -8.15
CA ALA A 71 -1.36 15.05 -7.90
C ALA A 71 -2.36 15.10 -6.74
N SER A 72 -2.37 16.19 -5.98
CA SER A 72 -3.35 16.39 -4.90
C SER A 72 -4.60 17.08 -5.41
N LEU A 73 -5.76 16.61 -4.95
CA LEU A 73 -7.03 17.34 -5.02
C LEU A 73 -7.53 17.50 -3.59
N GLY A 74 -7.21 18.64 -2.98
CA GLY A 74 -7.31 18.82 -1.53
C GLY A 74 -6.56 17.71 -0.81
N GLU A 75 -7.28 16.96 0.01
CA GLU A 75 -6.73 15.82 0.72
C GLU A 75 -6.63 14.55 -0.11
N TRP A 76 -7.29 14.42 -1.26
CA TRP A 76 -7.26 13.24 -2.13
C TRP A 76 -5.95 13.14 -2.92
N GLU A 77 -5.61 11.93 -3.35
CA GLU A 77 -4.46 11.67 -4.22
C GLU A 77 -4.92 11.13 -5.58
N LEU A 78 -4.72 11.90 -6.64
CA LEU A 78 -4.94 11.49 -8.02
C LEU A 78 -3.71 10.76 -8.53
N ARG A 79 -3.86 9.48 -8.89
CA ARG A 79 -2.74 8.57 -9.18
C ARG A 79 -2.76 8.11 -10.63
N ALA A 80 -1.61 8.17 -11.32
CA ALA A 80 -1.44 7.72 -12.69
C ALA A 80 -0.11 6.94 -12.89
N SER A 81 -0.23 5.75 -13.47
CA SER A 81 0.88 4.82 -13.78
C SER A 81 0.57 4.00 -15.04
N GLY A 82 0.12 4.64 -16.12
CA GLY A 82 -0.08 4.00 -17.42
C GLY A 82 -1.06 2.81 -17.43
N GLY A 83 -2.00 2.75 -16.49
CA GLY A 83 -2.96 1.65 -16.32
C GLY A 83 -2.50 0.48 -15.43
N PHE A 84 -1.25 0.47 -14.98
CA PHE A 84 -0.74 -0.55 -14.05
C PHE A 84 -0.64 -0.02 -12.60
N THR A 85 -1.47 -0.39 -11.64
CA THR A 85 -2.77 -1.10 -11.71
C THR A 85 -3.85 -0.14 -11.18
N GLY A 86 -5.09 -0.57 -10.96
CA GLY A 86 -6.12 0.29 -10.33
C GLY A 86 -5.66 0.97 -9.03
N ARG A 87 -4.83 0.32 -8.21
CA ARG A 87 -4.25 0.91 -6.98
C ARG A 87 -3.28 2.07 -7.22
N ALA A 88 -2.73 2.19 -8.43
CA ALA A 88 -1.86 3.28 -8.85
C ALA A 88 -2.44 4.10 -10.03
N ASN A 89 -3.69 3.82 -10.43
CA ASN A 89 -4.39 4.44 -11.56
C ASN A 89 -5.85 4.73 -11.21
N SER A 90 -6.06 5.33 -10.04
CA SER A 90 -7.36 5.79 -9.57
C SER A 90 -7.17 6.87 -8.51
N ALA A 91 -8.12 7.79 -8.38
CA ALA A 91 -8.12 8.76 -7.29
C ALA A 91 -8.31 8.02 -5.97
N ALA A 92 -7.35 8.11 -5.05
CA ALA A 92 -7.50 7.65 -3.69
C ALA A 92 -8.39 8.62 -2.93
N VAL A 93 -9.63 8.20 -2.66
CA VAL A 93 -10.60 9.03 -1.94
C VAL A 93 -10.35 8.89 -0.44
N HIS A 94 -9.73 9.91 0.15
CA HIS A 94 -9.48 10.00 1.58
C HIS A 94 -9.55 11.45 2.07
N GLY A 95 -10.38 11.71 3.08
CA GLY A 95 -10.60 13.06 3.61
C GLY A 95 -11.37 13.98 2.65
N ASP A 96 -11.10 15.27 2.76
CA ASP A 96 -11.80 16.36 2.05
C ASP A 96 -11.07 16.79 0.76
N PRO A 97 -11.70 16.73 -0.42
CA PRO A 97 -11.10 17.21 -1.68
C PRO A 97 -10.92 18.74 -1.73
N GLY A 98 -11.43 19.49 -0.73
CA GLY A 98 -11.29 20.95 -0.64
C GLY A 98 -12.14 21.73 -1.65
N VAL A 99 -13.05 21.03 -2.34
CA VAL A 99 -14.00 21.56 -3.31
C VAL A 99 -15.34 20.83 -3.17
N ASP A 100 -16.44 21.54 -3.43
CA ASP A 100 -17.79 20.96 -3.29
C ASP A 100 -18.11 19.91 -4.36
N ASP A 101 -17.65 20.13 -5.59
CA ASP A 101 -17.81 19.23 -6.73
C ASP A 101 -16.43 18.81 -7.30
N PRO A 102 -15.88 17.67 -6.84
CA PRO A 102 -14.58 17.19 -7.31
C PRO A 102 -14.65 16.38 -8.61
N PHE A 103 -15.84 16.07 -9.14
CA PHE A 103 -15.99 15.03 -10.18
C PHE A 103 -15.32 15.43 -11.49
N ALA A 104 -15.52 16.67 -11.94
CA ALA A 104 -14.91 17.19 -13.16
C ALA A 104 -13.37 17.20 -13.08
N ALA A 105 -12.82 17.62 -11.92
CA ALA A 105 -11.37 17.66 -11.71
C ALA A 105 -10.74 16.26 -11.81
N VAL A 106 -11.41 15.24 -11.27
CA VAL A 106 -10.98 13.84 -11.41
C VAL A 106 -11.02 13.41 -12.88
N VAL A 107 -12.14 13.66 -13.58
CA VAL A 107 -12.28 13.29 -15.00
C VAL A 107 -11.20 13.94 -15.87
N ASP A 108 -10.99 15.25 -15.70
CA ASP A 108 -10.01 16.02 -16.48
C ASP A 108 -8.57 15.54 -16.24
N PHE A 109 -8.22 15.22 -15.00
CA PHE A 109 -6.89 14.67 -14.67
C PHE A 109 -6.59 13.39 -15.45
N TYR A 110 -7.56 12.48 -15.55
CA TYR A 110 -7.38 11.22 -16.27
C TYR A 110 -7.49 11.39 -17.80
N ALA A 111 -8.43 12.21 -18.28
CA ALA A 111 -8.63 12.47 -19.70
C ALA A 111 -7.38 13.08 -20.36
N THR A 112 -6.74 14.05 -19.70
CA THR A 112 -5.49 14.68 -20.19
C THR A 112 -4.31 13.71 -20.29
N ARG A 113 -4.39 12.54 -19.64
CA ARG A 113 -3.39 11.47 -19.66
C ARG A 113 -3.78 10.29 -20.55
N GLY A 114 -4.92 10.37 -21.24
CA GLY A 114 -5.46 9.25 -22.02
C GLY A 114 -5.82 8.03 -21.15
N LEU A 115 -6.12 8.25 -19.87
CA LEU A 115 -6.47 7.22 -18.91
C LEU A 115 -7.98 7.26 -18.62
N ARG A 116 -8.54 6.10 -18.24
CA ARG A 116 -9.91 6.03 -17.76
C ARG A 116 -10.02 6.68 -16.37
N PRO A 117 -10.95 7.61 -16.15
CA PRO A 117 -11.21 8.13 -14.81
C PRO A 117 -11.71 7.03 -13.88
N LEU A 118 -10.97 6.81 -12.79
CA LEU A 118 -11.32 5.84 -11.77
C LEU A 118 -11.16 6.47 -10.39
N VAL A 119 -12.03 6.10 -9.46
CA VAL A 119 -11.88 6.43 -8.04
C VAL A 119 -11.86 5.17 -7.20
N GLN A 120 -10.93 5.09 -6.25
CA GLN A 120 -10.91 4.08 -5.19
C GLN A 120 -11.60 4.68 -3.97
N VAL A 121 -12.78 4.16 -3.62
CA VAL A 121 -13.59 4.69 -2.53
C VAL A 121 -13.98 3.60 -1.54
N VAL A 122 -13.92 3.91 -0.25
CA VAL A 122 -14.35 2.99 0.82
C VAL A 122 -15.84 2.67 0.65
N GLU A 123 -16.17 1.39 0.64
CA GLU A 123 -17.55 0.91 0.48
C GLU A 123 -18.43 1.48 1.62
N ASP A 124 -19.67 1.81 1.27
CA ASP A 124 -20.67 2.46 2.13
C ASP A 124 -20.28 3.82 2.77
N SER A 125 -19.14 4.41 2.42
CA SER A 125 -18.73 5.74 2.89
C SER A 125 -19.62 6.88 2.33
N PRO A 126 -19.63 8.07 2.96
CA PRO A 126 -20.32 9.23 2.42
C PRO A 126 -19.89 9.57 0.98
N TRP A 127 -18.59 9.43 0.67
CA TRP A 127 -18.09 9.65 -0.68
C TRP A 127 -18.56 8.59 -1.67
N HIS A 128 -18.64 7.32 -1.27
CA HIS A 128 -19.19 6.27 -2.12
C HIS A 128 -20.61 6.63 -2.59
N ARG A 129 -21.46 7.08 -1.67
CA ARG A 129 -22.84 7.51 -1.98
C ARG A 129 -22.84 8.72 -2.91
N ARG A 130 -22.02 9.74 -2.63
CA ARG A 130 -21.91 10.93 -3.49
C ARG A 130 -21.49 10.60 -4.92
N PHE A 131 -20.54 9.68 -5.10
CA PHE A 131 -20.15 9.24 -6.45
C PHE A 131 -21.31 8.52 -7.16
N VAL A 132 -22.01 7.62 -6.47
CA VAL A 132 -23.18 6.92 -7.04
C VAL A 132 -24.31 7.89 -7.39
N ASP A 133 -24.61 8.85 -6.50
CA ASP A 133 -25.62 9.90 -6.73
C ASP A 133 -25.25 10.80 -7.92
N ALA A 134 -23.94 10.99 -8.16
CA ALA A 134 -23.41 11.71 -9.32
C ALA A 134 -23.32 10.85 -10.60
N GLY A 135 -23.90 9.63 -10.60
CA GLY A 135 -23.96 8.76 -11.77
C GLY A 135 -22.71 7.92 -12.01
N TRP A 136 -21.78 7.85 -11.06
CA TRP A 136 -20.63 6.96 -11.17
C TRP A 136 -21.05 5.52 -10.86
N THR A 137 -20.50 4.57 -11.63
CA THR A 137 -20.86 3.15 -11.56
C THR A 137 -19.65 2.28 -11.30
N GLY A 138 -19.89 1.07 -10.78
CA GLY A 138 -18.83 0.08 -10.58
C GLY A 138 -18.19 -0.37 -11.89
N VAL A 139 -16.88 -0.58 -11.87
CA VAL A 139 -16.15 -1.17 -13.01
C VAL A 139 -16.55 -2.64 -13.23
N VAL A 140 -16.63 -3.06 -14.49
CA VAL A 140 -17.09 -4.42 -14.89
C VAL A 140 -16.00 -5.26 -15.57
N ASP A 141 -14.98 -4.61 -16.10
CA ASP A 141 -13.87 -5.17 -16.88
C ASP A 141 -12.61 -5.43 -16.06
N GLN A 142 -12.66 -5.16 -14.76
CA GLN A 142 -11.61 -5.41 -13.78
C GLN A 142 -12.22 -5.75 -12.43
N PRO A 143 -11.44 -6.28 -11.46
CA PRO A 143 -11.95 -6.51 -10.11
C PRO A 143 -12.63 -5.24 -9.55
N PRO A 144 -13.90 -5.30 -9.10
CA PRO A 144 -14.70 -4.13 -8.77
C PRO A 144 -14.26 -3.41 -7.49
N GLY A 145 -13.25 -3.93 -6.81
CA GLY A 145 -12.82 -3.51 -5.49
C GLY A 145 -12.05 -4.62 -4.80
N ALA A 146 -11.72 -4.42 -3.54
CA ALA A 146 -11.11 -5.43 -2.69
C ALA A 146 -11.52 -5.23 -1.23
N ILE A 147 -11.15 -6.18 -0.38
CA ILE A 147 -11.12 -5.99 1.06
C ILE A 147 -9.69 -5.68 1.50
N LEU A 148 -9.56 -4.74 2.43
CA LEU A 148 -8.33 -4.49 3.16
C LEU A 148 -8.33 -5.37 4.41
N GLN A 149 -7.29 -6.18 4.58
CA GLN A 149 -7.02 -6.86 5.84
C GLN A 149 -5.85 -6.22 6.57
N VAL A 150 -5.90 -6.22 7.89
CA VAL A 150 -4.84 -5.68 8.75
C VAL A 150 -4.49 -6.64 9.88
N ALA A 151 -3.25 -6.57 10.37
CA ALA A 151 -2.77 -7.33 11.53
C ALA A 151 -1.82 -6.48 12.40
N ASP A 152 -1.79 -6.77 13.70
CA ASP A 152 -0.73 -6.30 14.61
C ASP A 152 0.40 -7.35 14.64
N LEU A 153 1.63 -6.97 14.30
CA LEU A 153 2.80 -7.86 14.30
C LEU A 153 3.40 -7.91 15.70
N ARG A 154 3.13 -8.99 16.43
CA ARG A 154 3.61 -9.17 17.82
C ARG A 154 4.95 -9.87 17.91
N SER A 155 5.27 -10.69 16.91
CA SER A 155 6.52 -11.44 16.80
C SER A 155 6.82 -11.70 15.33
N ALA A 156 8.10 -11.65 14.97
CA ALA A 156 8.55 -12.08 13.66
C ALA A 156 8.42 -13.62 13.54
N PRO A 157 7.80 -14.15 12.48
CA PRO A 157 7.95 -15.56 12.12
C PRO A 157 9.41 -15.89 11.79
N GLU A 158 9.73 -17.18 11.71
CA GLU A 158 11.05 -17.61 11.21
C GLU A 158 11.12 -17.42 9.69
N THR A 159 12.22 -16.82 9.23
CA THR A 159 12.52 -16.70 7.80
C THR A 159 12.84 -18.06 7.22
N ASP A 160 12.41 -18.30 5.98
CA ASP A 160 12.78 -19.51 5.28
C ASP A 160 14.24 -19.45 4.76
N PRO A 161 15.07 -20.48 5.00
CA PRO A 161 16.49 -20.45 4.60
C PRO A 161 16.71 -20.51 3.09
N GLU A 162 15.74 -20.97 2.30
CA GLU A 162 15.80 -20.99 0.83
C GLU A 162 15.22 -19.71 0.21
N ALA A 163 14.59 -18.84 1.02
CA ALA A 163 14.04 -17.60 0.51
C ALA A 163 15.11 -16.52 0.34
N VAL A 164 15.05 -15.85 -0.80
CA VAL A 164 15.86 -14.66 -1.10
C VAL A 164 14.95 -13.46 -1.10
N VAL A 165 15.37 -12.38 -0.45
CA VAL A 165 14.69 -11.08 -0.50
C VAL A 165 15.59 -10.09 -1.23
N SER A 166 15.15 -9.67 -2.41
CA SER A 166 15.81 -8.68 -3.29
C SER A 166 15.13 -7.31 -3.13
N ASP A 167 15.85 -6.22 -3.37
CA ASP A 167 15.27 -4.86 -3.48
C ASP A 167 14.74 -4.55 -4.89
N HIS A 168 15.00 -5.43 -5.87
CA HIS A 168 14.52 -5.31 -7.25
C HIS A 168 13.71 -6.52 -7.72
N ALA A 169 12.74 -6.29 -8.62
CA ALA A 169 11.79 -7.28 -9.08
C ALA A 169 12.28 -8.03 -10.33
N THR A 170 13.24 -8.97 -10.26
CA THR A 170 13.83 -9.62 -11.47
C THR A 170 12.83 -10.07 -12.56
N ASP A 171 13.27 -10.24 -13.81
CA ASP A 171 12.38 -10.66 -14.90
C ASP A 171 11.70 -12.01 -14.63
N ALA A 172 12.38 -12.94 -13.97
CA ALA A 172 11.79 -14.19 -13.49
C ALA A 172 10.67 -13.95 -12.46
N TRP A 173 10.88 -13.02 -11.52
CA TRP A 173 9.87 -12.61 -10.55
C TRP A 173 8.64 -11.99 -11.23
N LEU A 174 8.83 -11.07 -12.19
CA LEU A 174 7.74 -10.47 -12.95
C LEU A 174 7.01 -11.51 -13.83
N GLY A 175 7.74 -12.46 -14.39
CA GLY A 175 7.20 -13.58 -15.15
C GLY A 175 6.23 -14.41 -14.32
N LEU A 176 6.61 -14.77 -13.09
CA LEU A 176 5.73 -15.53 -12.18
C LEU A 176 4.54 -14.71 -11.68
N TYR A 177 4.70 -13.39 -11.47
CA TYR A 177 3.57 -12.52 -11.10
C TYR A 177 2.49 -12.46 -12.18
N GLY A 178 2.86 -12.60 -13.47
CA GLY A 178 1.95 -12.91 -14.57
C GLY A 178 0.90 -11.85 -14.92
N ARG A 179 0.93 -10.67 -14.29
CA ARG A 179 -0.02 -9.57 -14.50
C ARG A 179 0.63 -8.32 -15.10
N VAL A 180 1.77 -8.48 -15.75
CA VAL A 180 2.63 -7.39 -16.25
C VAL A 180 2.57 -7.38 -17.77
N ARG A 181 2.06 -6.28 -18.35
CA ARG A 181 2.09 -6.05 -19.80
C ARG A 181 3.33 -5.26 -20.21
N ASP A 182 3.71 -4.29 -19.40
CA ASP A 182 4.92 -3.48 -19.54
C ASP A 182 5.77 -3.67 -18.28
N PRO A 183 6.88 -4.42 -18.37
CA PRO A 183 7.81 -4.61 -17.25
C PRO A 183 8.39 -3.32 -16.69
N ALA A 184 8.70 -2.34 -17.53
CA ALA A 184 9.28 -1.09 -17.08
C ALA A 184 8.28 -0.28 -16.25
N ALA A 185 7.04 -0.16 -16.73
CA ALA A 185 5.97 0.49 -15.98
C ALA A 185 5.65 -0.27 -14.67
N ALA A 186 5.69 -1.60 -14.69
CA ALA A 186 5.46 -2.40 -13.49
C ALA A 186 6.55 -2.20 -12.43
N ARG A 187 7.83 -2.20 -12.84
CA ARG A 187 8.97 -1.91 -11.95
C ARG A 187 8.86 -0.52 -11.34
N ALA A 188 8.54 0.49 -12.15
CA ALA A 188 8.41 1.87 -11.67
C ALA A 188 7.42 2.01 -10.50
N VAL A 189 6.34 1.23 -10.51
CA VAL A 189 5.36 1.18 -9.42
C VAL A 189 5.81 0.27 -8.27
N MET A 190 6.27 -0.94 -8.59
CA MET A 190 6.56 -1.95 -7.58
C MET A 190 7.82 -1.64 -6.76
N GLU A 191 8.85 -1.10 -7.40
CA GLU A 191 10.14 -0.72 -6.80
C GLU A 191 10.12 0.72 -6.26
N GLY A 192 9.05 1.48 -6.51
CA GLY A 192 8.93 2.88 -6.11
C GLY A 192 9.06 3.19 -4.61
N PRO A 193 8.57 2.34 -3.67
CA PRO A 193 8.78 2.60 -2.25
C PRO A 193 10.25 2.53 -1.83
N ALA A 194 10.64 3.40 -0.90
CA ALA A 194 12.02 3.47 -0.40
C ALA A 194 12.50 2.20 0.34
N THR A 195 11.58 1.39 0.87
CA THR A 195 11.90 0.14 1.57
C THR A 195 10.97 -0.95 1.06
N VAL A 196 11.45 -1.71 0.08
CA VAL A 196 10.71 -2.77 -0.61
C VAL A 196 11.55 -4.04 -0.69
N GLY A 197 10.89 -5.18 -0.56
CA GLY A 197 11.46 -6.51 -0.68
C GLY A 197 10.65 -7.36 -1.66
N PHE A 198 11.37 -8.05 -2.53
CA PHE A 198 10.87 -9.03 -3.49
C PHE A 198 11.36 -10.41 -3.03
N VAL A 199 10.46 -11.14 -2.39
CA VAL A 199 10.71 -12.50 -1.89
C VAL A 199 10.62 -13.47 -3.06
N SER A 200 11.58 -14.39 -3.15
CA SER A 200 11.59 -15.52 -4.07
C SER A 200 12.01 -16.80 -3.34
N ILE A 201 11.34 -17.92 -3.60
CA ILE A 201 11.80 -19.27 -3.22
C ILE A 201 11.96 -20.06 -4.52
N GLY A 202 13.22 -20.20 -4.95
CA GLY A 202 13.53 -20.62 -6.32
C GLY A 202 12.81 -19.74 -7.36
N GLU A 203 12.41 -20.35 -8.48
CA GLU A 203 11.61 -19.69 -9.53
C GLU A 203 10.11 -20.04 -9.45
N VAL A 204 9.66 -20.59 -8.32
CA VAL A 204 8.32 -21.23 -8.20
C VAL A 204 7.39 -20.54 -7.20
N ALA A 205 7.91 -19.64 -6.37
CA ALA A 205 7.08 -18.85 -5.45
C ALA A 205 7.68 -17.48 -5.21
N ILE A 206 6.82 -16.46 -5.18
CA ILE A 206 7.20 -15.07 -4.99
C ILE A 206 6.26 -14.35 -4.03
N GLY A 207 6.75 -13.25 -3.46
CA GLY A 207 5.96 -12.26 -2.74
C GLY A 207 6.60 -10.88 -2.83
N ARG A 208 5.80 -9.84 -2.62
CA ARG A 208 6.30 -8.47 -2.43
C ARG A 208 5.90 -7.99 -1.05
N VAL A 209 6.86 -7.39 -0.35
CA VAL A 209 6.67 -6.72 0.93
C VAL A 209 7.21 -5.30 0.84
N VAL A 210 6.54 -4.35 1.47
CA VAL A 210 6.99 -2.96 1.59
C VAL A 210 6.89 -2.53 3.04
N VAL A 211 7.80 -1.69 3.53
CA VAL A 211 7.65 -1.01 4.82
C VAL A 211 7.52 0.50 4.58
N THR A 212 6.43 1.08 5.11
CA THR A 212 6.16 2.52 5.12
C THR A 212 5.82 2.97 6.54
N GLY A 213 6.74 3.72 7.16
CA GLY A 213 6.64 4.01 8.60
C GLY A 213 6.59 2.71 9.42
N GLU A 214 5.48 2.47 10.12
CA GLU A 214 5.28 1.28 10.98
C GLU A 214 4.50 0.14 10.30
N TRP A 215 4.18 0.27 9.00
CA TRP A 215 3.29 -0.63 8.27
C TRP A 215 4.02 -1.50 7.24
N ALA A 216 3.73 -2.79 7.26
CA ALA A 216 4.12 -3.76 6.26
C ALA A 216 3.00 -3.97 5.23
N GLY A 217 3.22 -3.68 3.95
CA GLY A 217 2.28 -4.01 2.88
C GLY A 217 2.65 -5.30 2.17
N LEU A 218 1.80 -6.33 2.23
CA LEU A 218 2.00 -7.58 1.48
C LEU A 218 1.20 -7.55 0.17
N ALA A 219 1.85 -7.93 -0.92
CA ALA A 219 1.22 -8.04 -2.24
C ALA A 219 1.92 -9.11 -3.08
N ALA A 220 1.31 -9.46 -4.22
CA ALA A 220 1.92 -10.34 -5.24
C ALA A 220 2.44 -11.68 -4.69
N VAL A 221 1.74 -12.28 -3.72
CA VAL A 221 2.07 -13.62 -3.22
C VAL A 221 1.55 -14.64 -4.22
N GLU A 222 2.46 -15.25 -4.98
CA GLU A 222 2.15 -16.20 -6.04
C GLU A 222 2.97 -17.48 -5.89
N VAL A 223 2.37 -18.59 -6.29
CA VAL A 223 3.03 -19.90 -6.37
C VAL A 223 2.66 -20.53 -7.70
N ASP A 224 3.68 -20.98 -8.43
CA ASP A 224 3.55 -21.76 -9.66
C ASP A 224 2.51 -22.87 -9.44
N PRO A 225 1.45 -22.94 -10.29
CA PRO A 225 0.44 -23.99 -10.23
C PRO A 225 0.97 -25.41 -10.02
N ALA A 226 2.09 -25.78 -10.67
CA ALA A 226 2.69 -27.10 -10.56
C ALA A 226 3.33 -27.38 -9.19
N HIS A 227 3.59 -26.34 -8.40
CA HIS A 227 4.29 -26.40 -7.12
C HIS A 227 3.37 -26.05 -5.93
N ARG A 228 2.07 -25.88 -6.15
CA ARG A 228 1.08 -25.58 -5.10
C ARG A 228 0.93 -26.72 -4.09
N ARG A 229 0.33 -26.39 -2.94
CA ARG A 229 0.07 -27.30 -1.81
C ARG A 229 1.33 -27.89 -1.14
N ARG A 230 2.50 -27.28 -1.41
CA ARG A 230 3.79 -27.57 -0.77
C ARG A 230 4.17 -26.59 0.35
N GLY A 231 3.24 -25.76 0.80
CA GLY A 231 3.49 -24.75 1.83
C GLY A 231 4.31 -23.52 1.38
N LEU A 232 4.62 -23.38 0.09
CA LEU A 232 5.44 -22.27 -0.42
C LEU A 232 4.86 -20.88 -0.14
N ALA A 233 3.55 -20.69 -0.31
CA ALA A 233 2.91 -19.41 0.00
C ALA A 233 3.06 -19.02 1.49
N ARG A 234 2.99 -20.00 2.39
CA ARG A 234 3.22 -19.80 3.83
C ARG A 234 4.65 -19.31 4.08
N ARG A 235 5.64 -19.99 3.49
CA ARG A 235 7.08 -19.65 3.60
C ARG A 235 7.38 -18.23 3.07
N VAL A 236 6.74 -17.85 1.96
CA VAL A 236 6.83 -16.47 1.42
C VAL A 236 6.26 -15.45 2.39
N VAL A 237 5.08 -15.71 2.98
CA VAL A 237 4.44 -14.80 3.94
C VAL A 237 5.29 -14.68 5.21
N GLU A 238 5.77 -15.78 5.77
CA GLU A 238 6.62 -15.79 6.97
C GLU A 238 7.91 -14.99 6.73
N THR A 239 8.59 -15.25 5.61
CA THR A 239 9.76 -14.47 5.18
C THR A 239 9.46 -12.99 5.03
N SER A 240 8.31 -12.64 4.43
CA SER A 240 7.89 -11.25 4.25
C SER A 240 7.66 -10.54 5.58
N LEU A 241 6.97 -11.20 6.51
CA LEU A 241 6.67 -10.65 7.84
C LEU A 241 7.94 -10.52 8.68
N ALA A 242 8.83 -11.52 8.65
CA ALA A 242 10.12 -11.47 9.33
C ALA A 242 10.98 -10.32 8.80
N TRP A 243 11.07 -10.18 7.47
CA TRP A 243 11.75 -9.07 6.82
C TRP A 243 11.14 -7.72 7.24
N ALA A 244 9.81 -7.58 7.25
CA ALA A 244 9.17 -6.32 7.62
C ALA A 244 9.40 -5.92 9.08
N VAL A 245 9.35 -6.88 10.02
CA VAL A 245 9.67 -6.61 11.44
C VAL A 245 11.11 -6.15 11.60
N ALA A 246 12.06 -6.76 10.88
CA ALA A 246 13.46 -6.32 10.88
C ALA A 246 13.64 -4.90 10.32
N HIS A 247 12.70 -4.43 9.49
CA HIS A 247 12.66 -3.06 8.94
C HIS A 247 11.75 -2.11 9.74
N GLY A 248 11.32 -2.50 10.95
CA GLY A 248 10.62 -1.62 11.89
C GLY A 248 9.09 -1.63 11.81
N ALA A 249 8.50 -2.49 10.99
CA ALA A 249 7.05 -2.65 10.95
C ALA A 249 6.52 -3.34 12.21
N ASP A 250 5.42 -2.83 12.78
CA ASP A 250 4.66 -3.51 13.85
C ASP A 250 3.21 -3.79 13.46
N LYS A 251 2.82 -3.41 12.25
CA LYS A 251 1.51 -3.69 11.66
C LYS A 251 1.69 -4.17 10.24
N ALA A 252 0.71 -4.92 9.76
CA ALA A 252 0.68 -5.32 8.36
C ALA A 252 -0.68 -5.06 7.75
N TYR A 253 -0.70 -4.89 6.43
CA TYR A 253 -1.90 -4.86 5.63
C TYR A 253 -1.71 -5.66 4.34
N LEU A 254 -2.84 -6.08 3.76
CA LEU A 254 -2.93 -6.61 2.41
C LEU A 254 -4.28 -6.30 1.81
N GLN A 255 -4.34 -6.28 0.48
CA GLN A 255 -5.58 -6.05 -0.28
C GLN A 255 -5.86 -7.29 -1.12
N THR A 256 -7.03 -7.92 -0.92
CA THR A 256 -7.42 -9.15 -1.62
C THR A 256 -8.90 -9.16 -1.94
N MET A 257 -9.33 -10.02 -2.86
CA MET A 257 -10.75 -10.16 -3.18
C MET A 257 -11.53 -10.78 -2.02
N ARG A 258 -12.78 -10.34 -1.84
CA ARG A 258 -13.65 -10.79 -0.74
C ARG A 258 -13.88 -12.31 -0.77
N ASP A 259 -13.92 -12.89 -1.96
CA ASP A 259 -14.18 -14.30 -2.24
C ASP A 259 -12.90 -15.14 -2.40
N ASN A 260 -11.71 -14.55 -2.18
CA ASN A 260 -10.44 -15.27 -2.27
C ASN A 260 -10.18 -16.11 -1.00
N ALA A 261 -11.03 -17.09 -0.74
CA ALA A 261 -10.96 -17.97 0.43
C ALA A 261 -9.56 -18.59 0.66
N PRO A 262 -8.81 -19.05 -0.37
CA PRO A 262 -7.44 -19.54 -0.18
C PRO A 262 -6.50 -18.48 0.39
N ALA A 263 -6.60 -17.23 -0.06
CA ALA A 263 -5.79 -16.14 0.51
C ALA A 263 -6.24 -15.80 1.93
N LEU A 264 -7.54 -15.74 2.21
CA LEU A 264 -8.02 -15.45 3.58
C LEU A 264 -7.48 -16.50 4.58
N ALA A 265 -7.58 -17.78 4.24
CA ALA A 265 -7.06 -18.87 5.06
C ALA A 265 -5.53 -18.87 5.20
N LEU A 266 -4.80 -18.36 4.21
CA LEU A 266 -3.33 -18.20 4.28
C LEU A 266 -2.92 -17.17 5.32
N TYR A 267 -3.66 -16.06 5.44
CA TYR A 267 -3.27 -14.92 6.28
C TYR A 267 -3.85 -14.96 7.70
N GLU A 268 -4.97 -15.66 7.91
CA GLU A 268 -5.66 -15.77 9.21
C GLU A 268 -4.72 -16.17 10.38
N PRO A 269 -3.80 -17.15 10.25
CA PRO A 269 -2.91 -17.54 11.35
C PRO A 269 -1.97 -16.42 11.84
N TYR A 270 -1.72 -15.40 11.03
CA TYR A 270 -0.89 -14.24 11.40
C TYR A 270 -1.70 -13.08 11.97
N GLY A 271 -2.98 -13.31 12.28
CA GLY A 271 -3.85 -12.31 12.90
C GLY A 271 -4.43 -11.28 11.93
N PHE A 272 -4.37 -11.53 10.62
CA PHE A 272 -5.05 -10.69 9.64
C PHE A 272 -6.56 -10.81 9.80
N THR A 273 -7.21 -9.65 9.82
CA THR A 273 -8.67 -9.54 9.87
C THR A 273 -9.15 -8.47 8.90
N THR A 274 -10.36 -8.61 8.38
CA THR A 274 -10.97 -7.62 7.49
C THR A 274 -11.20 -6.30 8.24
N HIS A 275 -10.64 -5.21 7.70
CA HIS A 275 -10.84 -3.86 8.22
C HIS A 275 -12.01 -3.16 7.52
N HIS A 276 -11.97 -3.10 6.19
CA HIS A 276 -13.01 -2.47 5.37
C HIS A 276 -12.92 -2.99 3.93
N ALA A 277 -13.95 -2.71 3.14
CA ALA A 277 -13.94 -2.94 1.71
C ALA A 277 -13.86 -1.59 0.99
N TYR A 278 -13.31 -1.60 -0.22
CA TYR A 278 -13.35 -0.45 -1.13
C TYR A 278 -13.82 -0.90 -2.51
N ARG A 279 -14.32 0.05 -3.29
CA ARG A 279 -14.78 -0.13 -4.67
C ARG A 279 -14.02 0.77 -5.61
N TYR A 280 -13.90 0.32 -6.86
CA TYR A 280 -13.53 1.18 -7.97
C TYR A 280 -14.78 1.64 -8.71
N LEU A 281 -14.94 2.96 -8.86
CA LEU A 281 -16.02 3.55 -9.65
C LEU A 281 -15.44 4.32 -10.84
N THR A 282 -16.24 4.41 -11.89
CA THR A 282 -15.99 5.16 -13.13
C THR A 282 -17.20 6.07 -13.41
N PRO A 283 -17.06 7.17 -14.17
CA PRO A 283 -18.24 7.86 -14.71
C PRO A 283 -19.09 6.88 -15.52
N GLY A 284 -20.42 6.98 -15.39
CA GLY A 284 -21.40 6.16 -16.12
C GLY A 284 -21.57 6.55 -17.58
#